data_AF-A0AAN4YGQ5-F1
#
_entry.id   AF-A0AAN4YGQ5-F1
#
_cell.length_a   1.000
_cell.length_b   1.000
_cell.length_c   1.000
_cell.angle_alpha   90.00
_cell.angle_beta   90.00
_cell.angle_gamma   90.00
#
_symmetry.space_group_name_H-M   'P 1'
#
loop_
_entity.id
_entity.type
_entity.pdbx_description
1 polymer ?
#
loop_
_entity_poly.entity_id
_entity_poly.type
_entity_poly.pdbx_seq_one_letter_code
_entity_poly.pdbx_strand_id
1 'polypeptide(L)'
;MSTLGNIETSGVVGLTIVSFTTGDILYLTGTAKNLVGPLALEIMTRHAAITTVNVTGFVFVRDALPVRQQDGTPVERSPYSPKIKYLVEETGAKGLDSKEHKAKLREVVQVSSDLAVFKFQVISKPGAGDLRIRPGQAIVLDFMNWIGPPQYQHMKDTAPSSINDDRVRTWTVSSAHEERNATWFELIMREMKGGAVTGALFDRLRKYRSTRLGQRIVFDPPVVADIVGVTGDFFMDNDKLDALWVAGGIGITPFLAMLRALAERGSAAEGDVMLVLATREPSIMLYMMRPSLERIASTVRINITIFTHDSEFDYGNLKSNQNICVHRDRVVPDFWRDIPRGKDVFICGPSAFGDSVADGLRAVGFSPSQIHREGFY
;
A
#
# COMPACT_ATOMS: atom_id res chain seq x y z
N MET A 1 16.65 -15.04 33.14
CA MET A 1 15.25 -14.98 33.64
C MET A 1 14.53 -13.93 32.81
N SER A 2 13.48 -14.29 32.08
CA SER A 2 12.80 -13.37 31.15
C SER A 2 11.58 -12.72 31.81
N THR A 3 11.24 -11.50 31.42
CA THR A 3 10.06 -10.76 31.91
C THR A 3 8.78 -11.59 31.83
N LEU A 4 8.59 -12.34 30.74
CA LEU A 4 7.43 -13.21 30.54
C LEU A 4 7.33 -14.31 31.62
N GLY A 5 8.44 -14.95 31.97
CA GLY A 5 8.46 -15.99 33.02
C GLY A 5 8.16 -15.43 34.42
N ASN A 6 8.60 -14.20 34.70
CA ASN A 6 8.26 -13.53 35.96
C ASN A 6 6.76 -13.23 36.04
N ILE A 7 6.15 -12.82 34.92
CA ILE A 7 4.70 -12.59 34.84
C ILE A 7 3.93 -13.89 35.03
N GLU A 8 4.34 -15.00 34.41
CA GLU A 8 3.72 -16.32 34.64
C GLU A 8 3.76 -16.75 36.12
N THR A 9 4.86 -16.43 36.80
CA THR A 9 5.07 -16.87 38.19
C THR A 9 4.33 -15.99 39.19
N SER A 10 4.33 -14.67 38.97
CA SER A 10 3.89 -13.69 39.98
C SER A 10 2.59 -12.97 39.63
N GLY A 11 2.20 -12.94 38.36
CA GLY A 11 1.01 -12.22 37.89
C GLY A 11 1.09 -10.70 38.04
N VAL A 12 2.27 -10.13 38.31
CA VAL A 12 2.46 -8.69 38.53
C VAL A 12 3.45 -8.09 37.53
N VAL A 13 3.31 -6.78 37.30
CA VAL A 13 4.19 -6.02 36.41
C VAL A 13 4.45 -4.63 36.97
N GLY A 14 5.65 -4.13 36.71
CA GLY A 14 6.02 -2.73 36.86
C GLY A 14 6.43 -2.15 35.51
N LEU A 15 5.92 -0.96 35.17
CA LEU A 15 6.33 -0.21 33.97
C LEU A 15 6.96 1.11 34.41
N THR A 16 8.04 1.50 33.76
CA THR A 16 8.70 2.80 33.98
C THR A 16 8.66 3.57 32.67
N ILE A 17 7.95 4.70 32.67
CA ILE A 17 7.81 5.59 31.51
C ILE A 17 8.56 6.87 31.84
N VAL A 18 9.54 7.21 30.99
CA VAL A 18 10.46 8.33 31.22
C VAL A 18 10.20 9.41 30.18
N SER A 19 10.00 10.65 30.64
CA SER A 19 10.00 11.84 29.79
C SER A 19 11.42 12.39 29.71
N PHE A 20 12.11 12.20 28.59
CA PHE A 20 13.44 12.78 28.41
C PHE A 20 13.42 14.31 28.25
N THR A 21 12.27 14.91 27.95
CA THR A 21 12.14 16.38 27.82
C THR A 21 12.05 17.06 29.18
N THR A 22 11.23 16.52 30.09
CA THR A 22 11.02 17.13 31.42
C THR A 22 11.85 16.49 32.52
N GLY A 23 12.30 15.25 32.31
CA GLY A 23 12.93 14.41 33.34
C GLY A 23 11.94 13.73 34.27
N ASP A 24 10.64 13.90 34.06
CA ASP A 24 9.62 13.23 34.88
C ASP A 24 9.62 11.72 34.62
N ILE A 25 9.32 10.95 35.67
CA ILE A 25 9.18 9.50 35.59
C ILE A 25 7.81 9.07 36.12
N LEU A 26 7.06 8.34 35.30
CA LEU A 26 5.83 7.67 35.68
C LEU A 26 6.12 6.18 35.90
N TYR A 27 6.01 5.75 37.16
CA TYR A 27 6.00 4.34 37.53
C TYR A 27 4.56 3.85 37.58
N LEU A 28 4.28 2.75 36.89
CA LEU A 28 3.00 2.05 36.96
C LEU A 28 3.23 0.68 37.59
N THR A 29 2.29 0.25 38.43
CA THR A 29 2.24 -1.12 38.96
C THR A 29 0.87 -1.72 38.67
N GLY A 30 0.83 -3.04 38.51
CA GLY A 30 -0.39 -3.71 38.15
C GLY A 30 -0.28 -5.22 38.16
N THR A 31 -1.37 -5.85 37.78
CA THR A 31 -1.39 -7.27 37.43
C THR A 31 -1.15 -7.45 35.95
N ALA A 32 -0.46 -8.52 35.56
CA ALA A 32 -0.24 -8.87 34.17
C ALA A 32 -0.52 -10.34 33.90
N LYS A 33 -0.93 -10.64 32.67
CA LYS A 33 -1.18 -12.01 32.21
C LYS A 33 -0.69 -12.16 30.79
N ASN A 34 0.11 -13.18 30.53
CA ASN A 34 0.42 -13.56 29.16
C ASN A 34 -0.71 -14.44 28.61
N LEU A 35 -1.14 -14.12 27.41
CA LEU A 35 -2.13 -14.85 26.64
C LEU A 35 -1.43 -15.41 25.43
N VAL A 36 -1.69 -16.67 25.10
CA VAL A 36 -1.05 -17.37 23.98
C VAL A 36 -2.12 -18.09 23.16
N GLY A 37 -1.95 -18.12 21.85
CA GLY A 37 -2.83 -18.83 20.93
C GLY A 37 -4.23 -18.18 20.86
N PRO A 38 -5.33 -18.95 20.91
CA PRO A 38 -6.68 -18.44 20.72
C PRO A 38 -7.04 -17.23 21.59
N LEU A 39 -6.67 -17.24 22.88
CA LEU A 39 -6.97 -16.14 23.80
C LEU A 39 -6.28 -14.83 23.43
N ALA A 40 -5.08 -14.90 22.82
CA ALA A 40 -4.40 -13.70 22.33
C ALA A 40 -5.07 -13.19 21.03
N LEU A 41 -5.50 -14.12 20.17
CA LEU A 41 -6.17 -13.80 18.91
C LEU A 41 -7.55 -13.17 19.10
N GLU A 42 -8.22 -13.41 20.23
CA GLU A 42 -9.45 -12.72 20.63
C GLU A 42 -9.23 -11.22 20.89
N ILE A 43 -8.03 -10.82 21.30
CA ILE A 43 -7.70 -9.41 21.62
C ILE A 43 -7.05 -8.71 20.43
N MET A 44 -6.04 -9.32 19.80
CA MET A 44 -5.38 -8.77 18.62
C MET A 44 -5.20 -9.83 17.55
N THR A 45 -5.72 -9.56 16.36
CA THR A 45 -5.56 -10.47 15.22
C THR A 45 -4.08 -10.71 14.93
N ARG A 46 -3.73 -11.98 14.66
CA ARG A 46 -2.39 -12.44 14.24
C ARG A 46 -1.27 -12.27 15.28
N HIS A 47 -1.61 -11.97 16.53
CA HIS A 47 -0.66 -11.96 17.63
C HIS A 47 -0.85 -13.21 18.46
N ALA A 48 0.01 -14.21 18.22
CA ALA A 48 -0.07 -15.49 18.92
C ALA A 48 0.36 -15.41 20.39
N ALA A 49 0.89 -14.27 20.83
CA ALA A 49 1.23 -14.00 22.22
C ALA A 49 1.03 -12.50 22.54
N ILE A 50 0.35 -12.20 23.65
CA ILE A 50 0.10 -10.84 24.13
C ILE A 50 0.26 -10.84 25.64
N THR A 51 0.84 -9.78 26.21
CA THR A 51 0.81 -9.54 27.65
C THR A 51 -0.21 -8.44 27.93
N THR A 52 -1.27 -8.80 28.65
CA THR A 52 -2.24 -7.82 29.16
C THR A 52 -1.73 -7.23 30.47
N VAL A 53 -1.94 -5.94 30.67
CA VAL A 53 -1.55 -5.22 31.88
C VAL A 53 -2.77 -4.47 32.41
N ASN A 54 -3.15 -4.76 33.65
CA ASN A 54 -4.16 -4.01 34.38
C ASN A 54 -3.47 -3.18 35.45
N VAL A 55 -3.45 -1.86 35.26
CA VAL A 55 -2.79 -0.91 36.16
C VAL A 55 -3.63 -0.77 37.43
N THR A 56 -3.02 -1.00 38.60
CA THR A 56 -3.67 -0.89 39.91
C THR A 56 -3.12 0.24 40.77
N GLY A 57 -1.98 0.82 40.38
CA GLY A 57 -1.40 1.96 41.06
C GLY A 57 -0.33 2.65 40.21
N PHE A 58 0.00 3.88 40.60
CA PHE A 58 1.05 4.66 39.95
C PHE A 58 1.78 5.55 40.96
N VAL A 59 3.03 5.90 40.63
CA VAL A 59 3.81 6.95 41.28
C VAL A 59 4.37 7.84 40.18
N PHE A 60 4.09 9.15 40.27
CA PHE A 60 4.62 10.14 39.35
C PHE A 60 5.66 10.99 40.09
N VAL A 61 6.92 10.90 39.66
CA VAL A 61 8.03 11.66 40.24
C VAL A 61 8.45 12.71 39.23
N ARG A 62 8.37 13.98 39.63
CA ARG A 62 8.78 15.10 38.79
C ARG A 62 10.29 15.27 38.82
N ASP A 63 10.86 15.67 37.69
CA ASP A 63 12.27 16.09 37.58
C ASP A 63 13.27 15.03 38.11
N ALA A 64 12.92 13.74 37.99
CA ALA A 64 13.64 12.65 38.65
C ALA A 64 14.87 12.17 37.87
N LEU A 65 14.80 12.19 36.54
CA LEU A 65 15.92 11.81 35.69
C LEU A 65 16.94 12.96 35.66
N PRO A 66 18.26 12.73 35.80
CA PRO A 66 19.26 13.80 35.70
C PRO A 66 19.68 14.13 34.26
N VAL A 67 19.09 13.47 33.24
CA VAL A 67 19.42 13.64 31.82
C VAL A 67 18.24 14.26 31.07
N ARG A 68 18.51 15.24 30.18
CA ARG A 68 17.50 15.86 29.31
C ARG A 68 17.82 15.61 27.84
N GLN A 69 16.79 15.44 27.03
CA GLN A 69 16.87 15.58 25.58
C GLN A 69 17.28 17.03 25.27
N GLN A 70 18.19 17.21 24.32
CA GLN A 70 18.59 18.53 23.86
C GLN A 70 17.46 19.19 23.06
N ASP A 71 17.19 20.47 23.31
CA ASP A 71 16.20 21.24 22.57
C ASP A 71 16.45 21.18 21.06
N GLY A 72 15.37 21.05 20.28
CA GLY A 72 15.43 20.90 18.83
C GLY A 72 15.83 19.52 18.33
N THR A 73 16.07 18.53 19.21
CA THR A 73 16.31 17.14 18.80
C THR A 73 15.03 16.56 18.19
N PRO A 74 15.06 16.10 16.92
CA PRO A 74 13.91 15.44 16.31
C PRO A 74 13.62 14.11 17.02
N VAL A 75 12.35 13.83 17.28
CA VAL A 75 11.93 12.54 17.82
C VAL A 75 11.96 11.50 16.70
N GLU A 76 12.85 10.53 16.81
CA GLU A 76 12.96 9.41 15.89
C GLU A 76 12.40 8.14 16.53
N ARG A 77 11.56 7.40 15.80
CA ARG A 77 11.11 6.09 16.26
C ARG A 77 12.26 5.11 16.15
N SER A 78 12.44 4.25 17.16
CA SER A 78 13.41 3.15 17.06
C SER A 78 13.14 2.34 15.80
N PRO A 79 14.17 1.97 15.02
CA PRO A 79 14.01 1.20 13.80
C PRO A 79 13.55 -0.25 14.07
N TYR A 80 13.55 -0.67 15.34
CA TYR A 80 13.00 -1.95 15.81
C TYR A 80 11.55 -1.84 16.25
N SER A 81 10.96 -0.64 16.30
CA SER A 81 9.56 -0.48 16.73
C SER A 81 8.65 -1.23 15.75
N PRO A 82 7.81 -2.17 16.21
CA PRO A 82 6.83 -2.79 15.34
C PRO A 82 5.83 -1.73 14.85
N LYS A 83 5.18 -2.01 13.72
CA LYS A 83 4.02 -1.22 13.29
C LYS A 83 2.96 -1.25 14.39
N ILE A 84 2.18 -0.17 14.51
CA ILE A 84 1.01 -0.15 15.41
C ILE A 84 0.09 -1.29 15.02
N LYS A 85 -0.34 -2.06 16.01
CA LYS A 85 -1.25 -3.18 15.88
C LYS A 85 -2.51 -2.80 16.62
N TYR A 86 -3.65 -2.98 15.97
CA TYR A 86 -4.96 -2.62 16.51
C TYR A 86 -5.59 -3.81 17.20
N LEU A 87 -6.42 -3.53 18.21
CA LEU A 87 -7.30 -4.50 18.84
C LEU A 87 -8.36 -4.96 17.84
N VAL A 88 -8.91 -6.16 18.06
CA VAL A 88 -10.00 -6.71 17.24
C VAL A 88 -11.18 -5.74 17.20
N GLU A 89 -11.53 -5.14 18.34
CA GLU A 89 -12.62 -4.16 18.47
C GLU A 89 -12.39 -2.84 17.72
N GLU A 90 -11.14 -2.37 17.65
CA GLU A 90 -10.77 -1.12 16.96
C GLU A 90 -10.87 -1.27 15.43
N THR A 91 -10.66 -2.48 14.91
CA THR A 91 -10.74 -2.74 13.47
C THR A 91 -12.17 -2.92 12.95
N GLY A 92 -13.16 -2.98 13.86
CA GLY A 92 -14.53 -3.41 13.53
C GLY A 92 -14.56 -4.89 13.15
N ALA A 93 -15.56 -5.63 13.62
CA ALA A 93 -15.70 -7.08 13.47
C ALA A 93 -15.90 -7.60 12.01
N LYS A 94 -15.39 -6.92 10.98
CA LYS A 94 -15.57 -7.30 9.56
C LYS A 94 -14.30 -7.37 8.70
N GLY A 95 -13.10 -7.18 9.24
CA GLY A 95 -11.97 -6.81 8.37
C GLY A 95 -10.83 -7.79 8.09
N LEU A 96 -10.50 -8.78 8.93
CA LEU A 96 -9.12 -9.34 8.87
C LEU A 96 -8.93 -10.85 9.08
N ASP A 97 -9.99 -11.63 9.32
CA ASP A 97 -9.88 -13.10 9.41
C ASP A 97 -10.85 -13.85 8.49
N SER A 98 -11.35 -13.21 7.43
CA SER A 98 -11.96 -13.96 6.34
C SER A 98 -10.85 -14.67 5.56
N LYS A 99 -10.29 -15.75 6.13
CA LYS A 99 -9.55 -16.81 5.39
C LYS A 99 -10.48 -17.56 4.43
N GLU A 100 -11.53 -16.90 3.96
CA GLU A 100 -12.49 -17.34 2.97
C GLU A 100 -11.82 -17.42 1.62
N HIS A 101 -10.87 -16.52 1.34
CA HIS A 101 -10.17 -16.46 0.06
C HIS A 101 -8.65 -16.57 0.22
N LYS A 102 -8.03 -17.21 -0.76
CA LYS A 102 -6.58 -17.24 -0.96
C LYS A 102 -6.22 -16.69 -2.33
N ALA A 103 -5.06 -16.06 -2.43
CA ALA A 103 -4.48 -15.59 -3.67
C ALA A 103 -3.36 -16.54 -4.10
N LYS A 104 -3.59 -17.31 -5.17
CA LYS A 104 -2.57 -18.16 -5.78
C LYS A 104 -1.95 -17.45 -6.98
N LEU A 105 -0.66 -17.16 -6.92
CA LEU A 105 0.07 -16.56 -8.03
C LEU A 105 0.08 -17.52 -9.22
N ARG A 106 -0.39 -17.04 -10.37
CA ARG A 106 -0.50 -17.82 -11.61
C ARG A 106 0.49 -17.39 -12.66
N GLU A 107 0.70 -16.09 -12.78
CA GLU A 107 1.52 -15.53 -13.85
C GLU A 107 2.25 -14.30 -13.33
N VAL A 108 3.50 -14.15 -13.75
CA VAL A 108 4.31 -12.97 -13.52
C VAL A 108 4.83 -12.47 -14.86
N VAL A 109 4.74 -11.17 -15.09
CA VAL A 109 5.36 -10.50 -16.24
C VAL A 109 6.32 -9.45 -15.70
N GLN A 110 7.62 -9.70 -15.82
CA GLN A 110 8.64 -8.75 -15.41
C GLN A 110 8.83 -7.70 -16.51
N VAL A 111 8.67 -6.42 -16.17
CA VAL A 111 8.69 -5.29 -17.12
C VAL A 111 9.96 -4.44 -16.99
N SER A 112 10.63 -4.46 -15.84
CA SER A 112 11.98 -3.90 -15.64
C SER A 112 12.79 -4.79 -14.67
N SER A 113 14.02 -4.39 -14.34
CA SER A 113 14.85 -5.10 -13.36
C SER A 113 14.21 -5.19 -11.98
N ASP A 114 13.36 -4.23 -11.61
CA ASP A 114 12.76 -4.09 -10.29
C ASP A 114 11.23 -3.92 -10.33
N LEU A 115 10.57 -4.01 -11.49
CA LEU A 115 9.12 -3.86 -11.63
C LEU A 115 8.51 -5.08 -12.35
N ALA A 116 7.42 -5.61 -11.79
CA ALA A 116 6.71 -6.74 -12.38
C ALA A 116 5.20 -6.69 -12.08
N VAL A 117 4.42 -7.27 -13.00
CA VAL A 117 2.98 -7.50 -12.86
C VAL A 117 2.76 -8.92 -12.38
N PHE A 118 2.08 -9.08 -11.26
CA PHE A 118 1.77 -10.36 -10.62
C PHE A 118 0.27 -10.62 -10.71
N LYS A 119 -0.11 -11.68 -11.43
CA LYS A 119 -1.50 -12.09 -11.60
C LYS A 119 -1.84 -13.25 -10.68
N PHE A 120 -2.79 -13.02 -9.80
CA PHE A 120 -3.26 -13.99 -8.82
C PHE A 120 -4.63 -14.52 -9.22
N GLN A 121 -4.83 -15.82 -9.02
CA GLN A 121 -6.15 -16.44 -9.01
C GLN A 121 -6.69 -16.44 -7.57
N VAL A 122 -7.98 -16.11 -7.42
CA VAL A 122 -8.69 -16.20 -6.15
C VAL A 122 -9.20 -17.62 -5.96
N ILE A 123 -8.89 -18.22 -4.82
CA ILE A 123 -9.36 -19.54 -4.40
C ILE A 123 -10.25 -19.33 -3.19
N SER A 124 -11.55 -19.55 -3.37
CA SER A 124 -12.55 -19.38 -2.32
C SER A 124 -12.89 -20.71 -1.65
N LYS A 125 -13.12 -20.68 -0.33
CA LYS A 125 -13.71 -21.80 0.39
C LYS A 125 -15.18 -21.99 -0.02
N PRO A 126 -15.72 -23.22 0.10
CA PRO A 126 -17.17 -23.44 -0.05
C PRO A 126 -17.96 -22.53 0.90
N GLY A 127 -18.94 -21.79 0.38
CA GLY A 127 -19.78 -20.87 1.15
C GLY A 127 -19.17 -19.50 1.46
N ALA A 128 -17.97 -19.20 0.96
CA ALA A 128 -17.37 -17.87 1.06
C ALA A 128 -18.22 -16.79 0.36
N GLY A 129 -18.19 -15.57 0.89
CA GLY A 129 -18.83 -14.42 0.25
C GLY A 129 -18.18 -14.04 -1.08
N ASP A 130 -18.74 -13.02 -1.75
CA ASP A 130 -18.10 -12.45 -2.93
C ASP A 130 -16.93 -11.56 -2.54
N LEU A 131 -15.81 -11.68 -3.26
CA LEU A 131 -14.70 -10.73 -3.18
C LEU A 131 -14.98 -9.56 -4.12
N ARG A 132 -15.42 -8.43 -3.58
CA ARG A 132 -15.72 -7.22 -4.35
C ARG A 132 -14.57 -6.24 -4.26
N ILE A 133 -14.05 -5.80 -5.42
CA ILE A 133 -12.93 -4.87 -5.53
C ILE A 133 -13.32 -3.78 -6.52
N ARG A 134 -13.43 -2.53 -6.05
CA ARG A 134 -13.69 -1.39 -6.92
C ARG A 134 -12.38 -0.90 -7.59
N PRO A 135 -12.44 -0.40 -8.84
CA PRO A 135 -11.26 0.12 -9.53
C PRO A 135 -10.58 1.25 -8.74
N GLY A 136 -9.35 1.00 -8.27
CA GLY A 136 -8.57 1.90 -7.42
C GLY A 136 -8.37 1.40 -5.99
N GLN A 137 -9.16 0.43 -5.52
CA GLN A 137 -8.97 -0.16 -4.19
C GLN A 137 -7.73 -1.05 -4.10
N ALA A 138 -7.29 -1.27 -2.86
CA ALA A 138 -6.17 -2.13 -2.54
C ALA A 138 -6.63 -3.45 -1.91
N ILE A 139 -5.84 -4.49 -2.13
CA ILE A 139 -6.01 -5.79 -1.49
C ILE A 139 -4.91 -6.00 -0.47
N VAL A 140 -5.28 -6.56 0.68
CA VAL A 140 -4.37 -6.89 1.77
C VAL A 140 -4.07 -8.38 1.70
N LEU A 141 -2.79 -8.73 1.58
CA LEU A 141 -2.32 -10.11 1.43
C LEU A 141 -1.39 -10.49 2.57
N ASP A 142 -1.55 -11.70 3.09
CA ASP A 142 -0.70 -12.31 4.11
C ASP A 142 0.17 -13.42 3.50
N PHE A 143 1.49 -13.22 3.52
CA PHE A 143 2.47 -14.17 3.00
C PHE A 143 3.15 -14.99 4.08
N MET A 144 2.68 -14.94 5.33
CA MET A 144 3.29 -15.65 6.47
C MET A 144 3.44 -17.15 6.18
N ASN A 145 2.43 -17.78 5.57
CA ASN A 145 2.47 -19.20 5.22
C ASN A 145 3.46 -19.54 4.10
N TRP A 146 3.79 -18.58 3.22
CA TRP A 146 4.73 -18.78 2.12
C TRP A 146 6.17 -18.46 2.51
N ILE A 147 6.40 -17.34 3.19
CA ILE A 147 7.74 -16.86 3.58
C ILE A 147 8.19 -17.48 4.91
N GLY A 148 7.24 -17.82 5.77
CA GLY A 148 7.48 -18.26 7.15
C GLY A 148 7.53 -17.10 8.14
N PRO A 149 7.42 -17.41 9.45
CA PRO A 149 7.55 -16.43 10.52
C PRO A 149 8.95 -15.78 10.51
N PRO A 150 9.10 -14.55 11.02
CA PRO A 150 10.43 -14.00 11.25
C PRO A 150 11.15 -14.91 12.25
N GLN A 151 12.39 -15.29 11.94
CA GLN A 151 13.21 -16.04 12.89
C GLN A 151 13.63 -15.09 14.01
N TYR A 152 13.58 -15.55 15.25
CA TYR A 152 13.99 -14.76 16.39
C TYR A 152 15.44 -14.29 16.22
N GLN A 153 15.65 -12.98 16.32
CA GLN A 153 16.95 -12.35 16.39
C GLN A 153 16.85 -11.23 17.43
N HIS A 154 17.84 -11.14 18.33
CA HIS A 154 17.85 -10.08 19.34
C HIS A 154 18.01 -8.70 18.67
N MET A 155 18.97 -8.57 17.75
CA MET A 155 19.20 -7.38 16.94
C MET A 155 19.73 -7.78 15.55
N LYS A 156 19.52 -6.89 14.59
CA LYS A 156 20.01 -7.02 13.21
C LYS A 156 20.27 -5.63 12.64
N ASP A 157 21.44 -5.10 12.92
CA ASP A 157 21.80 -3.70 12.62
C ASP A 157 21.70 -3.35 11.13
N THR A 158 21.92 -4.34 10.25
CA THR A 158 21.84 -4.17 8.80
C THR A 158 20.40 -4.12 8.26
N ALA A 159 19.42 -4.62 9.03
CA ALA A 159 18.00 -4.58 8.65
C ALA A 159 17.09 -4.69 9.89
N PRO A 160 17.04 -3.66 10.76
CA PRO A 160 16.31 -3.71 12.03
C PRO A 160 14.83 -4.06 11.89
N SER A 161 14.17 -3.46 10.89
CA SER A 161 12.74 -3.64 10.61
C SER A 161 12.38 -5.07 10.20
N SER A 162 13.35 -5.85 9.71
CA SER A 162 13.10 -7.24 9.28
C SER A 162 12.80 -8.21 10.42
N ILE A 163 13.16 -7.86 11.66
CA ILE A 163 12.88 -8.68 12.84
C ILE A 163 11.38 -8.74 13.15
N ASN A 164 10.68 -7.64 12.89
CA ASN A 164 9.26 -7.46 13.22
C ASN A 164 8.37 -7.41 11.97
N ASP A 165 8.83 -7.97 10.85
CA ASP A 165 8.05 -7.99 9.60
C ASP A 165 6.91 -9.00 9.67
N ASP A 166 5.68 -8.50 9.60
CA ASP A 166 4.45 -9.31 9.66
C ASP A 166 4.13 -10.07 8.36
N ARG A 167 4.90 -9.86 7.28
CA ARG A 167 4.65 -10.39 5.92
C ARG A 167 3.29 -10.01 5.36
N VAL A 168 2.61 -9.04 5.95
CA VAL A 168 1.34 -8.51 5.45
C VAL A 168 1.64 -7.27 4.62
N ARG A 169 1.04 -7.19 3.45
CA ARG A 169 1.21 -6.05 2.54
C ARG A 169 -0.11 -5.68 1.89
N THR A 170 -0.26 -4.39 1.67
CA THR A 170 -1.39 -3.79 0.97
C THR A 170 -0.87 -3.29 -0.37
N TRP A 171 -1.51 -3.70 -1.46
CA TRP A 171 -1.22 -3.17 -2.79
C TRP A 171 -2.51 -2.83 -3.51
N THR A 172 -2.49 -1.71 -4.21
CA THR A 172 -3.54 -1.34 -5.15
C THR A 172 -3.70 -2.41 -6.22
N VAL A 173 -4.95 -2.82 -6.45
CA VAL A 173 -5.30 -3.76 -7.51
C VAL A 173 -5.27 -3.02 -8.83
N SER A 174 -4.50 -3.51 -9.80
CA SER A 174 -4.35 -2.87 -11.12
C SER A 174 -5.38 -3.34 -12.14
N SER A 175 -6.09 -4.44 -11.88
CA SER A 175 -7.18 -4.97 -12.71
C SER A 175 -8.55 -4.37 -12.34
N ALA A 176 -9.55 -4.54 -13.20
CA ALA A 176 -10.92 -4.05 -12.98
C ALA A 176 -11.89 -5.20 -12.68
N HIS A 177 -12.71 -5.05 -11.65
CA HIS A 177 -13.71 -6.04 -11.21
C HIS A 177 -15.06 -5.40 -10.86
N GLU A 178 -15.43 -4.35 -11.60
CA GLU A 178 -16.64 -3.58 -11.37
C GLU A 178 -17.90 -4.46 -11.37
N GLU A 179 -18.70 -4.33 -10.32
CA GLU A 179 -20.00 -5.02 -10.12
C GLU A 179 -19.97 -6.56 -10.22
N ARG A 180 -18.80 -7.19 -10.20
CA ARG A 180 -18.64 -8.65 -10.25
C ARG A 180 -17.79 -9.20 -9.10
N ASN A 181 -17.91 -10.50 -8.85
CA ASN A 181 -17.02 -11.21 -7.94
C ASN A 181 -15.63 -11.34 -8.59
N ALA A 182 -14.58 -10.96 -7.86
CA ALA A 182 -13.21 -11.06 -8.34
C ALA A 182 -12.69 -12.50 -8.21
N THR A 183 -12.57 -13.19 -9.35
CA THR A 183 -12.01 -14.56 -9.42
C THR A 183 -10.50 -14.58 -9.67
N TRP A 184 -9.93 -13.42 -10.00
CA TRP A 184 -8.51 -13.17 -10.19
C TRP A 184 -8.25 -11.68 -9.99
N PHE A 185 -6.99 -11.27 -9.83
CA PHE A 185 -6.60 -9.86 -9.84
C PHE A 185 -5.13 -9.71 -10.23
N GLU A 186 -4.73 -8.51 -10.64
CA GLU A 186 -3.33 -8.15 -10.92
C GLU A 186 -2.81 -7.12 -9.91
N LEU A 187 -1.55 -7.29 -9.52
CA LEU A 187 -0.80 -6.35 -8.69
C LEU A 187 0.47 -5.95 -9.42
N ILE A 188 0.80 -4.66 -9.41
CA ILE A 188 2.07 -4.15 -9.93
C ILE A 188 2.96 -3.89 -8.73
N MET A 189 4.10 -4.57 -8.67
CA MET A 189 5.01 -4.47 -7.53
C MET A 189 6.39 -4.03 -7.99
N ARG A 190 6.94 -3.03 -7.30
CA ARG A 190 8.36 -2.69 -7.36
C ARG A 190 9.13 -3.40 -6.25
N GLU A 191 10.33 -3.87 -6.56
CA GLU A 191 11.23 -4.45 -5.56
C GLU A 191 11.66 -3.40 -4.54
N MET A 192 11.20 -3.54 -3.30
CA MET A 192 11.73 -2.79 -2.18
C MET A 192 13.00 -3.46 -1.69
N LYS A 193 14.14 -2.76 -1.77
CA LYS A 193 15.43 -3.24 -1.25
C LYS A 193 15.31 -3.58 0.24
N GLY A 194 15.67 -4.79 0.62
CA GLY A 194 15.53 -5.29 1.99
C GLY A 194 14.10 -5.63 2.42
N GLY A 195 13.10 -5.46 1.54
CA GLY A 195 11.71 -5.81 1.84
C GLY A 195 11.48 -7.31 1.80
N ALA A 196 10.85 -7.87 2.83
CA ALA A 196 10.67 -9.33 2.97
C ALA A 196 9.87 -9.95 1.81
N VAL A 197 8.74 -9.36 1.44
CA VAL A 197 7.83 -9.96 0.45
C VAL A 197 8.29 -9.70 -0.98
N THR A 198 8.50 -8.44 -1.35
CA THR A 198 8.95 -8.10 -2.71
C THR A 198 10.36 -8.64 -2.97
N GLY A 199 11.26 -8.63 -1.98
CA GLY A 199 12.58 -9.25 -2.11
C GLY A 199 12.48 -10.74 -2.44
N ALA A 200 11.67 -11.50 -1.70
CA ALA A 200 11.45 -12.92 -1.97
C ALA A 200 10.84 -13.20 -3.35
N LEU A 201 9.89 -12.37 -3.80
CA LEU A 201 9.28 -12.49 -5.13
C LEU A 201 10.30 -12.22 -6.25
N PHE A 202 11.10 -11.17 -6.12
CA PHE A 202 12.11 -10.80 -7.10
C PHE A 202 13.33 -11.73 -7.07
N ASP A 203 13.70 -12.28 -5.92
CA ASP A 203 14.70 -13.34 -5.82
C ASP A 203 14.27 -14.61 -6.54
N ARG A 204 12.96 -14.92 -6.55
CA ARG A 204 12.42 -15.97 -7.41
C ARG A 204 12.49 -15.60 -8.88
N LEU A 205 12.07 -14.39 -9.28
CA LEU A 205 12.19 -13.94 -10.67
C LEU A 205 13.63 -14.05 -11.18
N ARG A 206 14.60 -13.67 -10.35
CA ARG A 206 16.04 -13.80 -10.63
C ARG A 206 16.53 -15.23 -10.85
N LYS A 207 15.71 -16.27 -10.64
CA LYS A 207 16.05 -17.66 -11.02
C LYS A 207 15.61 -18.01 -12.44
N TYR A 208 14.69 -17.23 -13.02
CA TYR A 208 14.19 -17.38 -14.39
C TYR A 208 14.98 -16.50 -15.39
N ARG A 209 16.29 -16.29 -15.16
CA ARG A 209 17.12 -15.29 -15.89
C ARG A 209 17.17 -15.45 -17.40
N SER A 210 16.80 -16.61 -17.95
CA SER A 210 16.73 -16.83 -19.40
C SER A 210 15.47 -16.22 -20.05
N THR A 211 14.52 -15.75 -19.25
CA THR A 211 13.26 -15.16 -19.71
C THR A 211 13.47 -13.69 -20.10
N ARG A 212 13.06 -13.32 -21.32
CA ARG A 212 13.08 -11.93 -21.78
C ARG A 212 12.06 -11.09 -21.02
N LEU A 213 12.34 -9.80 -20.80
CA LEU A 213 11.35 -8.87 -20.25
C LEU A 213 10.05 -8.94 -21.09
N GLY A 214 8.91 -8.87 -20.39
CA GLY A 214 7.58 -8.99 -21.01
C GLY A 214 7.09 -10.43 -21.25
N GLN A 215 7.92 -11.46 -21.07
CA GLN A 215 7.48 -12.84 -21.17
C GLN A 215 6.78 -13.31 -19.88
N ARG A 216 5.78 -14.17 -20.04
CA ARG A 216 5.02 -14.79 -18.95
C ARG A 216 5.84 -15.83 -18.22
N ILE A 217 5.88 -15.73 -16.90
CA ILE A 217 6.56 -16.65 -15.98
C ILE A 217 5.52 -17.30 -15.07
N VAL A 218 5.64 -18.61 -14.88
CA VAL A 218 4.88 -19.36 -13.89
C VAL A 218 5.84 -19.89 -12.83
N PHE A 219 5.59 -19.57 -11.57
CA PHE A 219 6.40 -20.07 -10.47
C PHE A 219 6.04 -21.51 -10.11
N ASP A 220 7.09 -22.32 -9.90
CA ASP A 220 6.98 -23.67 -9.39
C ASP A 220 7.97 -23.87 -8.21
N PRO A 221 7.49 -24.22 -6.99
CA PRO A 221 6.08 -24.34 -6.59
C PRO A 221 5.37 -22.97 -6.58
N PRO A 222 4.04 -22.91 -6.70
CA PRO A 222 3.31 -21.64 -6.75
C PRO A 222 3.40 -20.86 -5.43
N VAL A 223 3.30 -19.53 -5.52
CA VAL A 223 3.15 -18.65 -4.34
C VAL A 223 1.67 -18.59 -3.98
N VAL A 224 1.35 -18.78 -2.70
CA VAL A 224 -0.01 -18.66 -2.18
C VAL A 224 0.02 -17.74 -0.96
N ALA A 225 -0.83 -16.73 -0.98
CA ALA A 225 -1.06 -15.83 0.15
C ALA A 225 -2.51 -15.95 0.62
N ASP A 226 -2.77 -15.68 1.89
CA ASP A 226 -4.14 -15.55 2.38
C ASP A 226 -4.63 -14.13 2.06
N ILE A 227 -5.86 -14.00 1.58
CA ILE A 227 -6.49 -12.69 1.35
C ILE A 227 -7.10 -12.26 2.67
N VAL A 228 -6.60 -11.14 3.17
CA VAL A 228 -7.02 -10.57 4.44
C VAL A 228 -8.32 -9.79 4.27
N GLY A 229 -8.40 -9.02 3.18
CA GLY A 229 -9.52 -8.14 2.88
C GLY A 229 -9.18 -7.16 1.76
N VAL A 230 -10.15 -6.31 1.44
CA VAL A 230 -10.05 -5.20 0.48
C VAL A 230 -10.22 -3.90 1.26
N THR A 231 -9.43 -2.88 0.93
CA THR A 231 -9.40 -1.62 1.65
C THR A 231 -9.22 -0.44 0.69
N GLY A 232 -9.50 0.76 1.20
CA GLY A 232 -9.26 2.02 0.51
C GLY A 232 -10.55 2.61 -0.06
N ASP A 233 -10.66 3.93 0.09
CA ASP A 233 -11.75 4.74 -0.47
C ASP A 233 -11.32 5.47 -1.75
N PHE A 234 -10.14 5.13 -2.29
CA PHE A 234 -9.60 5.66 -3.53
C PHE A 234 -10.15 4.88 -4.72
N PHE A 235 -11.41 5.09 -5.08
CA PHE A 235 -12.02 4.41 -6.22
C PHE A 235 -12.79 5.36 -7.13
N MET A 236 -12.99 4.92 -8.37
CA MET A 236 -13.75 5.65 -9.38
C MET A 236 -15.25 5.39 -9.22
N ASP A 237 -16.05 6.46 -9.31
CA ASP A 237 -17.51 6.35 -9.32
C ASP A 237 -18.05 5.81 -10.65
N ASN A 238 -19.32 5.38 -10.62
CA ASN A 238 -19.99 4.77 -11.77
C ASN A 238 -20.56 5.81 -12.75
N ASP A 239 -20.64 7.07 -12.33
CA ASP A 239 -21.19 8.17 -13.11
C ASP A 239 -20.21 8.71 -14.16
N LYS A 240 -20.61 9.77 -14.86
CA LYS A 240 -19.76 10.52 -15.79
C LYS A 240 -18.51 10.99 -15.07
N LEU A 241 -17.36 10.53 -15.55
CA LEU A 241 -16.08 10.80 -14.89
C LEU A 241 -15.48 12.12 -15.38
N ASP A 242 -15.44 13.13 -14.51
CA ASP A 242 -14.73 14.39 -14.77
C ASP A 242 -13.56 14.54 -13.78
N ALA A 243 -12.39 14.00 -14.13
CA ALA A 243 -11.33 13.77 -13.16
C ALA A 243 -9.94 14.24 -13.62
N LEU A 244 -9.17 14.76 -12.65
CA LEU A 244 -7.74 14.94 -12.73
C LEU A 244 -7.05 13.81 -11.95
N TRP A 245 -6.30 12.98 -12.65
CA TRP A 245 -5.46 11.94 -12.07
C TRP A 245 -4.01 12.41 -12.06
N VAL A 246 -3.36 12.35 -10.90
CA VAL A 246 -1.95 12.75 -10.74
C VAL A 246 -1.15 11.58 -10.18
N ALA A 247 -0.22 11.07 -10.97
CA ALA A 247 0.57 9.88 -10.69
C ALA A 247 2.06 10.19 -10.55
N GLY A 248 2.68 9.68 -9.50
CA GLY A 248 4.14 9.63 -9.34
C GLY A 248 4.67 8.21 -9.49
N GLY A 249 5.36 7.93 -10.59
CA GLY A 249 5.96 6.61 -10.88
C GLY A 249 4.93 5.48 -10.83
N ILE A 250 5.16 4.48 -9.97
CA ILE A 250 4.25 3.34 -9.76
C ILE A 250 2.87 3.74 -9.19
N GLY A 251 2.71 4.96 -8.69
CA GLY A 251 1.40 5.53 -8.33
C GLY A 251 0.42 5.65 -9.49
N ILE A 252 0.81 5.28 -10.71
CA ILE A 252 -0.12 5.07 -11.82
C ILE A 252 -1.07 3.87 -11.61
N THR A 253 -0.73 2.94 -10.72
CA THR A 253 -1.43 1.66 -10.51
C THR A 253 -2.96 1.78 -10.34
N PRO A 254 -3.50 2.63 -9.44
CA PRO A 254 -4.96 2.80 -9.35
C PRO A 254 -5.58 3.28 -10.67
N PHE A 255 -4.92 4.21 -11.36
CA PHE A 255 -5.40 4.74 -12.63
C PHE A 255 -5.38 3.69 -13.75
N LEU A 256 -4.49 2.71 -13.70
CA LEU A 256 -4.54 1.56 -14.62
C LEU A 256 -5.81 0.73 -14.41
N ALA A 257 -6.23 0.53 -13.16
CA ALA A 257 -7.49 -0.15 -12.86
C ALA A 257 -8.69 0.65 -13.33
N MET A 258 -8.68 1.97 -13.10
CA MET A 258 -9.74 2.87 -13.57
C MET A 258 -9.82 2.93 -15.10
N LEU A 259 -8.69 3.03 -15.80
CA LEU A 259 -8.63 2.95 -17.27
C LEU A 259 -9.18 1.62 -17.79
N ARG A 260 -8.86 0.50 -17.12
CA ARG A 260 -9.40 -0.82 -17.49
C ARG A 260 -10.90 -0.88 -17.30
N ALA A 261 -11.44 -0.33 -16.21
CA ALA A 261 -12.87 -0.26 -15.97
C ALA A 261 -13.58 0.60 -17.03
N LEU A 262 -13.07 1.79 -17.35
CA LEU A 262 -13.59 2.62 -18.45
C LEU A 262 -13.58 1.88 -19.79
N ALA A 263 -12.52 1.11 -20.07
CA ALA A 263 -12.45 0.28 -21.26
C ALA A 263 -13.45 -0.89 -21.25
N GLU A 264 -13.76 -1.47 -20.09
CA GLU A 264 -14.75 -2.54 -19.94
C GLU A 264 -16.19 -2.03 -20.04
N ARG A 265 -16.48 -0.82 -19.54
CA ARG A 265 -17.78 -0.13 -19.68
C ARG A 265 -18.15 0.14 -21.14
N GLY A 266 -17.16 0.24 -22.04
CA GLY A 266 -17.39 0.43 -23.47
C GLY A 266 -18.15 1.72 -23.78
N SER A 267 -19.16 1.66 -24.65
CA SER A 267 -19.95 2.83 -25.06
C SER A 267 -20.80 3.45 -23.93
N ALA A 268 -20.98 2.75 -22.81
CA ALA A 268 -21.65 3.30 -21.64
C ALA A 268 -20.75 4.25 -20.83
N ALA A 269 -19.43 4.22 -21.06
CA ALA A 269 -18.52 5.15 -20.40
C ALA A 269 -18.62 6.55 -21.02
N GLU A 270 -18.70 7.58 -20.18
CA GLU A 270 -18.60 8.98 -20.58
C GLU A 270 -17.66 9.70 -19.60
N GLY A 271 -16.79 10.57 -20.10
CA GLY A 271 -15.91 11.32 -19.21
C GLY A 271 -14.86 12.20 -19.89
N ASP A 272 -14.19 13.00 -19.08
CA ASP A 272 -13.05 13.85 -19.45
C ASP A 272 -11.93 13.69 -18.41
N VAL A 273 -10.97 12.83 -18.75
CA VAL A 273 -9.87 12.45 -17.86
C VAL A 273 -8.61 13.21 -18.26
N MET A 274 -8.02 13.89 -17.28
CA MET A 274 -6.67 14.44 -17.40
C MET A 274 -5.72 13.63 -16.51
N LEU A 275 -4.73 12.97 -17.10
CA LEU A 275 -3.72 12.21 -16.38
C LEU A 275 -2.38 12.95 -16.42
N VAL A 276 -1.91 13.41 -15.27
CA VAL A 276 -0.58 14.00 -15.08
C VAL A 276 0.34 12.94 -14.48
N LEU A 277 1.34 12.50 -15.22
CA LEU A 277 2.26 11.44 -14.82
C LEU A 277 3.69 11.96 -14.72
N ALA A 278 4.25 11.96 -13.50
CA ALA A 278 5.68 12.18 -13.28
C ALA A 278 6.40 10.82 -13.20
N THR A 279 7.28 10.51 -14.14
CA THR A 279 7.96 9.20 -14.20
C THR A 279 9.36 9.28 -14.78
N ARG A 280 10.20 8.29 -14.44
CA ARG A 280 11.51 8.06 -15.06
C ARG A 280 11.48 6.97 -16.13
N GLU A 281 10.36 6.26 -16.24
CA GLU A 281 10.21 5.08 -17.11
C GLU A 281 8.95 5.23 -17.98
N PRO A 282 8.84 6.29 -18.81
CA PRO A 282 7.62 6.60 -19.56
C PRO A 282 7.19 5.47 -20.48
N SER A 283 8.13 4.81 -21.17
CA SER A 283 7.89 3.65 -22.03
C SER A 283 7.15 2.51 -21.32
N ILE A 284 7.54 2.22 -20.07
CA ILE A 284 6.93 1.14 -19.28
C ILE A 284 5.52 1.53 -18.84
N MET A 285 5.32 2.78 -18.39
CA MET A 285 4.01 3.26 -17.97
C MET A 285 3.02 3.28 -19.15
N LEU A 286 3.47 3.71 -20.33
CA LEU A 286 2.67 3.66 -21.55
C LEU A 286 2.36 2.23 -22.01
N TYR A 287 3.34 1.33 -21.96
CA TYR A 287 3.12 -0.08 -22.25
C TYR A 287 1.99 -0.67 -21.39
N MET A 288 1.95 -0.34 -20.09
CA MET A 288 0.89 -0.82 -19.19
C MET A 288 -0.49 -0.17 -19.44
N MET A 289 -0.53 1.08 -19.89
CA MET A 289 -1.78 1.79 -20.23
C MET A 289 -2.36 1.36 -21.59
N ARG A 290 -1.50 0.99 -22.54
CA ARG A 290 -1.86 0.78 -23.96
C ARG A 290 -3.06 -0.15 -24.16
N PRO A 291 -3.16 -1.34 -23.53
CA PRO A 291 -4.32 -2.23 -23.72
C PRO A 291 -5.66 -1.59 -23.32
N SER A 292 -5.66 -0.69 -22.33
CA SER A 292 -6.87 0.04 -21.93
C SER A 292 -7.17 1.15 -22.91
N LEU A 293 -6.17 1.98 -23.26
CA LEU A 293 -6.33 3.10 -24.19
C LEU A 293 -6.86 2.65 -25.55
N GLU A 294 -6.39 1.51 -26.06
CA GLU A 294 -6.85 0.94 -27.34
C GLU A 294 -8.33 0.54 -27.33
N ARG A 295 -8.93 0.27 -26.16
CA ARG A 295 -10.33 -0.15 -26.03
C ARG A 295 -11.27 0.94 -25.52
N ILE A 296 -10.75 2.05 -25.00
CA ILE A 296 -11.58 3.14 -24.49
C ILE A 296 -12.46 3.72 -25.61
N ALA A 297 -13.73 3.95 -25.27
CA ALA A 297 -14.74 4.52 -26.16
C ALA A 297 -14.46 5.99 -26.47
N SER A 298 -14.91 6.45 -27.64
CA SER A 298 -14.73 7.85 -28.09
C SER A 298 -15.45 8.88 -27.24
N THR A 299 -16.43 8.45 -26.44
CA THR A 299 -17.18 9.23 -25.45
C THR A 299 -16.38 9.60 -24.21
N VAL A 300 -15.19 9.01 -24.03
CA VAL A 300 -14.26 9.35 -22.94
C VAL A 300 -13.06 10.08 -23.52
N ARG A 301 -12.87 11.34 -23.18
CA ARG A 301 -11.67 12.10 -23.57
C ARG A 301 -10.53 11.81 -22.60
N ILE A 302 -9.33 11.58 -23.13
CA ILE A 302 -8.13 11.33 -22.31
C ILE A 302 -7.00 12.25 -22.74
N ASN A 303 -6.56 13.12 -21.83
CA ASN A 303 -5.39 13.94 -22.00
C ASN A 303 -4.31 13.48 -21.03
N ILE A 304 -3.17 13.01 -21.54
CA ILE A 304 -2.05 12.56 -20.71
C ILE A 304 -0.92 13.58 -20.82
N THR A 305 -0.49 14.12 -19.69
CA THR A 305 0.68 14.99 -19.59
C THR A 305 1.78 14.26 -18.83
N ILE A 306 2.89 13.95 -19.50
CA ILE A 306 4.00 13.18 -18.93
C ILE A 306 5.16 14.14 -18.60
N PHE A 307 5.58 14.14 -17.34
CA PHE A 307 6.80 14.82 -16.88
C PHE A 307 7.91 13.78 -16.71
N THR A 308 8.94 13.86 -17.57
CA THR A 308 10.01 12.86 -17.65
C THR A 308 11.28 13.48 -18.25
N HIS A 309 12.46 13.04 -17.77
CA HIS A 309 13.73 13.40 -18.40
C HIS A 309 14.04 12.55 -19.65
N ASP A 310 13.43 11.38 -19.77
CA ASP A 310 13.50 10.55 -20.97
C ASP A 310 12.46 11.07 -21.98
N SER A 311 12.90 11.63 -23.10
CA SER A 311 12.03 12.14 -24.16
C SER A 311 11.98 11.25 -25.40
N GLU A 312 12.70 10.13 -25.41
CA GLU A 312 12.82 9.25 -26.58
C GLU A 312 12.09 7.93 -26.32
N PHE A 313 10.75 7.99 -26.42
CA PHE A 313 9.90 6.82 -26.25
C PHE A 313 8.72 6.82 -27.23
N ASP A 314 8.25 5.61 -27.57
CA ASP A 314 7.10 5.42 -28.46
C ASP A 314 5.78 5.67 -27.73
N TYR A 315 5.05 6.69 -28.19
CA TYR A 315 3.69 6.99 -27.74
C TYR A 315 2.65 6.00 -28.27
N GLY A 316 2.98 5.25 -29.33
CA GLY A 316 2.04 4.43 -30.07
C GLY A 316 1.01 5.24 -30.84
N ASN A 317 0.01 4.55 -31.40
CA ASN A 317 -1.08 5.20 -32.11
C ASN A 317 -2.15 5.66 -31.13
N LEU A 318 -2.45 6.97 -31.14
CA LEU A 318 -3.51 7.56 -30.34
C LEU A 318 -4.81 7.62 -31.15
N LYS A 319 -5.94 7.44 -30.45
CA LYS A 319 -7.27 7.71 -31.01
C LYS A 319 -7.54 9.23 -31.04
N SER A 320 -8.54 9.66 -31.81
CA SER A 320 -8.92 11.08 -31.91
C SER A 320 -9.36 11.72 -30.58
N ASN A 321 -9.84 10.92 -29.63
CA ASN A 321 -10.21 11.35 -28.27
C ASN A 321 -9.06 11.29 -27.26
N GLN A 322 -7.83 11.04 -27.72
CA GLN A 322 -6.65 10.84 -26.88
C GLN A 322 -5.54 11.79 -27.30
N ASN A 323 -4.87 12.39 -26.32
CA ASN A 323 -3.73 13.26 -26.54
C ASN A 323 -2.63 12.97 -25.52
N ILE A 324 -1.37 13.06 -25.95
CA ILE A 324 -0.20 12.98 -25.07
C ILE A 324 0.66 14.23 -25.26
N CYS A 325 0.97 14.90 -24.15
CA CYS A 325 1.93 15.99 -24.07
C CYS A 325 3.09 15.60 -23.15
N VAL A 326 4.32 16.02 -23.47
CA VAL A 326 5.52 15.68 -22.70
C VAL A 326 6.28 16.93 -22.28
N HIS A 327 6.62 16.99 -21.00
CA HIS A 327 7.45 18.02 -20.40
C HIS A 327 8.73 17.39 -19.83
N ARG A 328 9.87 18.08 -20.04
CA ARG A 328 11.18 17.62 -19.57
C ARG A 328 11.50 18.01 -18.13
N ASP A 329 10.80 19.00 -17.60
CA ASP A 329 11.03 19.56 -16.28
C ASP A 329 10.24 18.83 -15.20
N ARG A 330 10.37 19.29 -13.94
CA ARG A 330 9.48 18.86 -12.86
C ARG A 330 8.15 19.57 -12.99
N VAL A 331 7.11 18.98 -12.39
CA VAL A 331 5.83 19.66 -12.25
C VAL A 331 6.03 20.91 -11.38
N VAL A 332 5.70 22.08 -11.93
CA VAL A 332 5.79 23.37 -11.24
C VAL A 332 4.40 23.84 -10.82
N PRO A 333 4.27 24.63 -9.73
CA PRO A 333 2.97 25.09 -9.24
C PRO A 333 2.11 25.80 -10.31
N ASP A 334 2.74 26.50 -11.25
CA ASP A 334 2.03 27.24 -12.30
C ASP A 334 1.25 26.35 -13.26
N PHE A 335 1.68 25.11 -13.43
CA PHE A 335 0.98 24.13 -14.27
C PHE A 335 -0.47 23.90 -13.81
N TRP A 336 -0.74 24.01 -12.50
CA TRP A 336 -2.07 23.76 -11.94
C TRP A 336 -3.07 24.88 -12.25
N ARG A 337 -2.60 26.06 -12.66
CA ARG A 337 -3.47 27.21 -12.95
C ARG A 337 -4.47 26.89 -14.06
N ASP A 338 -4.04 26.12 -15.06
CA ASP A 338 -4.81 25.81 -16.26
C ASP A 338 -5.75 24.60 -16.11
N ILE A 339 -5.74 23.93 -14.94
CA ILE A 339 -6.62 22.78 -14.68
C ILE A 339 -8.05 23.27 -14.37
N PRO A 340 -9.10 22.75 -15.05
CA PRO A 340 -10.49 23.07 -14.73
C PRO A 340 -10.86 22.74 -13.27
N ARG A 341 -11.50 23.69 -12.57
CA ARG A 341 -11.82 23.58 -11.13
C ARG A 341 -12.95 22.62 -10.79
N GLY A 342 -13.72 22.17 -11.77
CA GLY A 342 -14.84 21.25 -11.58
C GLY A 342 -14.46 19.78 -11.45
N LYS A 343 -13.16 19.43 -11.62
CA LYS A 343 -12.70 18.05 -11.63
C LYS A 343 -12.45 17.51 -10.22
N ASP A 344 -12.82 16.25 -10.01
CA ASP A 344 -12.35 15.48 -8.85
C ASP A 344 -10.88 15.12 -9.05
N VAL A 345 -10.08 15.33 -8.01
CA VAL A 345 -8.63 15.15 -8.06
C VAL A 345 -8.24 13.89 -7.32
N PHE A 346 -7.53 13.00 -8.01
CA PHE A 346 -6.98 11.79 -7.44
C PHE A 346 -5.46 11.83 -7.54
N ILE A 347 -4.77 11.75 -6.40
CA ILE A 347 -3.30 11.82 -6.31
C ILE A 347 -2.77 10.51 -5.75
N CYS A 348 -1.84 9.86 -6.47
CA CYS A 348 -1.16 8.67 -6.00
C CYS A 348 0.33 8.70 -6.36
N GLY A 349 1.20 8.55 -5.36
CA GLY A 349 2.66 8.59 -5.55
C GLY A 349 3.44 8.73 -4.24
N PRO A 350 4.77 8.94 -4.31
CA PRO A 350 5.61 9.16 -3.13
C PRO A 350 5.12 10.35 -2.29
N SER A 351 5.27 10.29 -0.95
CA SER A 351 4.70 11.29 -0.04
C SER A 351 5.06 12.72 -0.42
N ALA A 352 6.36 13.03 -0.57
CA ALA A 352 6.82 14.37 -0.93
C ALA A 352 6.26 14.87 -2.29
N PHE A 353 6.04 13.97 -3.25
CA PHE A 353 5.39 14.32 -4.51
C PHE A 353 3.92 14.64 -4.30
N GLY A 354 3.19 13.76 -3.58
CA GLY A 354 1.78 13.97 -3.28
C GLY A 354 1.52 15.23 -2.47
N ASP A 355 2.40 15.57 -1.51
CA ASP A 355 2.33 16.81 -0.73
C ASP A 355 2.46 18.03 -1.65
N SER A 356 3.51 18.05 -2.48
CA SER A 356 3.76 19.15 -3.42
C SER A 356 2.63 19.37 -4.42
N VAL A 357 2.01 18.29 -4.91
CA VAL A 357 0.85 18.38 -5.82
C VAL A 357 -0.36 18.95 -5.08
N ALA A 358 -0.66 18.42 -3.90
CA ALA A 358 -1.81 18.87 -3.11
C ALA A 358 -1.70 20.36 -2.73
N ASP A 359 -0.50 20.81 -2.33
CA ASP A 359 -0.26 22.21 -2.00
C ASP A 359 -0.35 23.12 -3.23
N GLY A 360 0.19 22.68 -4.38
CA GLY A 360 0.06 23.39 -5.65
C GLY A 360 -1.40 23.56 -6.09
N LEU A 361 -2.22 22.51 -5.97
CA LEU A 361 -3.65 22.55 -6.30
C LEU A 361 -4.44 23.45 -5.34
N ARG A 362 -4.15 23.38 -4.03
CA ARG A 362 -4.77 24.29 -3.05
C ARG A 362 -4.41 25.74 -3.31
N ALA A 363 -3.15 26.03 -3.66
CA ALA A 363 -2.69 27.38 -3.96
C ALA A 363 -3.42 28.02 -5.15
N VAL A 364 -3.93 27.21 -6.08
CA VAL A 364 -4.71 27.68 -7.24
C VAL A 364 -6.23 27.57 -7.03
N GLY A 365 -6.68 27.14 -5.85
CA GLY A 365 -8.08 27.22 -5.42
C GLY A 365 -8.90 25.92 -5.45
N PHE A 366 -8.27 24.74 -5.53
CA PHE A 366 -9.00 23.47 -5.34
C PHE A 366 -9.42 23.27 -3.88
N SER A 367 -10.65 22.82 -3.66
CA SER A 367 -11.14 22.48 -2.32
C SER A 367 -10.45 21.20 -1.80
N PRO A 368 -10.08 21.12 -0.51
CA PRO A 368 -9.59 19.89 0.10
C PRO A 368 -10.54 18.69 -0.08
N SER A 369 -11.86 18.94 -0.14
CA SER A 369 -12.86 17.88 -0.32
C SER A 369 -12.86 17.24 -1.71
N GLN A 370 -12.29 17.92 -2.72
CA GLN A 370 -12.15 17.40 -4.09
C GLN A 370 -10.84 16.62 -4.27
N ILE A 371 -9.93 16.66 -3.28
CA ILE A 371 -8.60 16.07 -3.38
C ILE A 371 -8.56 14.76 -2.60
N HIS A 372 -8.65 13.67 -3.35
CA HIS A 372 -8.47 12.31 -2.87
C HIS A 372 -7.00 11.93 -3.03
N ARG A 373 -6.38 11.43 -1.95
CA ARG A 373 -4.98 11.05 -1.97
C ARG A 373 -4.75 9.67 -1.39
N GLU A 374 -3.95 8.90 -2.11
CA GLU A 374 -3.38 7.64 -1.63
C GLU A 374 -1.84 7.74 -1.67
N GLY A 375 -1.17 7.04 -0.75
CA GLY A 375 0.29 7.00 -0.67
C GLY A 375 0.78 5.61 -0.34
N PHE A 376 1.98 5.27 -0.82
CA PHE A 376 2.67 4.04 -0.45
C PHE A 376 3.65 4.34 0.69
N TYR A 377 3.58 3.57 1.78
CA TYR A 377 4.42 3.71 2.97
C TYR A 377 5.34 2.51 3.18
#